data_AF-A0A554V2S6-F1
#
_entry.id   AF-A0A554V2S6-F1
#
_cell.length_a   1.000
_cell.length_b   1.000
_cell.length_c   1.000
_cell.angle_alpha   90.00
_cell.angle_beta   90.00
_cell.angle_gamma   90.00
#
_symmetry.space_group_name_H-M   'P 1'
#
loop_
_entity.id
_entity.type
_entity.pdbx_description
1 polymer ?
#
loop_
_entity_poly.entity_id
_entity_poly.type
_entity_poly.pdbx_seq_one_letter_code
_entity_poly.pdbx_strand_id
1 'polypeptide(L)' 'MARLNVYLPDDLAADARAEGLNISALTQQAIINSLARHAMSRWLEQLPDPSKRVAQADLLAALDAVRGER' A
#
# COMPACT_ATOMS: atom_id res chain seq x y z
N MET A 1 -9.54 4.80 19.21
CA MET A 1 -8.20 4.59 18.61
C MET A 1 -7.41 3.65 19.51
N ALA A 2 -6.60 2.76 18.94
CA ALA A 2 -5.67 1.94 19.72
C ALA A 2 -4.54 2.82 20.27
N ARG A 3 -4.07 2.53 21.49
CA ARG A 3 -2.93 3.22 22.10
C ARG A 3 -1.64 2.47 21.74
N LEU A 4 -0.66 3.20 21.19
CA LEU A 4 0.66 2.70 20.83
C LEU A 4 1.71 3.53 21.58
N ASN A 5 2.71 2.87 22.16
CA ASN A 5 3.89 3.55 22.70
C ASN A 5 4.99 3.55 21.64
N VAL A 6 5.56 4.72 21.35
CA VAL A 6 6.67 4.90 20.41
C VAL A 6 7.91 5.29 21.21
N TYR A 7 9.01 4.57 21.00
CA TYR A 7 10.29 4.88 21.62
C TYR A 7 11.14 5.71 20.67
N LEU A 8 11.71 6.80 21.21
CA LEU A 8 12.60 7.70 20.50
C LEU A 8 13.88 7.86 21.33
N PRO A 9 15.03 8.11 20.69
CA PRO A 9 16.22 8.59 21.40
C PRO A 9 15.91 9.85 22.21
N ASP A 10 16.53 10.00 23.38
CA ASP A 10 16.22 11.07 24.32
C ASP A 10 16.41 12.47 23.72
N ASP A 11 17.50 12.68 22.97
CA ASP A 11 17.78 13.94 22.29
C ASP A 11 16.68 14.29 21.27
N LEU A 12 16.26 13.32 20.47
CA LEU A 12 15.19 13.51 19.49
C LEU A 12 13.84 13.78 20.16
N ALA A 13 13.58 13.13 21.29
CA ALA A 13 12.38 13.37 22.08
C ALA A 13 12.39 14.77 22.73
N ALA A 14 13.56 15.28 23.12
CA ALA A 14 13.74 16.63 23.63
C ALA A 14 13.49 17.67 22.53
N ASP A 15 14.14 17.52 21.38
CA ASP A 15 13.99 18.41 20.23
C ASP A 15 12.54 18.47 19.74
N ALA A 16 11.91 17.31 19.59
CA ALA A 16 10.52 17.25 19.14
C ALA A 16 9.54 17.91 20.13
N ARG A 17 9.82 17.84 21.44
CA ARG A 17 9.03 18.56 22.45
C ARG A 17 9.29 20.07 22.40
N ALA A 18 10.54 20.49 22.24
CA ALA A 18 10.91 21.90 22.14
C ALA A 18 10.22 22.58 20.95
N GLU A 19 10.11 21.87 19.82
CA GLU A 19 9.44 22.33 18.61
C GLU A 19 7.91 22.09 18.62
N GLY A 20 7.35 21.53 19.70
CA GLY A 20 5.91 21.29 19.83
C GLY A 20 5.34 20.30 18.81
N LEU A 21 6.14 19.35 18.31
CA LEU A 21 5.73 18.41 17.28
C LEU A 21 4.66 17.44 17.78
N ASN A 22 3.63 17.24 16.97
CA ASN A 22 2.62 16.22 17.24
C ASN A 22 3.11 14.84 16.80
N ILE A 23 3.81 14.14 17.69
CA ILE A 23 4.37 12.80 17.45
C ILE A 23 3.30 11.81 16.98
N SER A 24 2.10 11.89 17.54
CA SER A 24 1.00 11.00 17.17
C SER A 24 0.58 11.20 15.71
N ALA A 25 0.47 12.45 15.25
CA ALA A 25 0.13 12.77 13.86
C ALA A 25 1.23 12.34 12.91
N LEU A 26 2.50 12.64 13.24
CA LEU A 26 3.66 12.22 12.45
C LEU A 26 3.74 10.70 12.32
N THR A 27 3.53 9.98 13.42
CA THR A 27 3.52 8.51 13.45
C THR A 27 2.39 7.96 12.58
N GLN A 28 1.19 8.52 12.67
CA GLN A 28 0.05 8.10 11.84
C GLN A 28 0.33 8.30 10.35
N GLN A 29 0.84 9.46 9.95
CA GLN A 29 1.21 9.73 8.57
C GLN A 29 2.29 8.77 8.07
N ALA A 30 3.32 8.52 8.88
CA ALA A 30 4.37 7.57 8.54
C ALA A 30 3.82 6.16 8.32
N ILE A 31 2.92 5.69 9.19
CA ILE A 31 2.24 4.39 9.06
C ILE A 31 1.39 4.34 7.80
N ILE A 32 0.55 5.35 7.54
CA ILE A 32 -0.30 5.42 6.34
C ILE A 32 0.55 5.34 5.08
N ASN A 33 1.61 6.13 4.99
CA ASN A 33 2.50 6.15 3.84
C ASN A 33 3.22 4.81 3.66
N SER A 34 3.62 4.15 4.75
CA SER A 34 4.24 2.82 4.68
C SER A 34 3.27 1.76 4.20
N LEU A 35 2.03 1.78 4.70
CA LEU A 35 0.99 0.86 4.26
C LEU A 35 0.65 1.09 2.78
N ALA A 36 0.57 2.34 2.33
CA ALA A 36 0.33 2.67 0.92
C ALA A 36 1.45 2.13 0.01
N ARG A 37 2.72 2.27 0.42
CA ARG A 37 3.86 1.70 -0.33
C ARG A 37 3.78 0.19 -0.49
N HIS A 38 3.25 -0.52 0.50
CA HIS A 38 3.13 -1.98 0.47
C HIS A 38 1.77 -2.47 -0.02
N ALA A 39 0.84 -1.57 -0.34
CA ALA A 39 -0.52 -1.94 -0.73
C ALA A 39 -0.53 -2.76 -2.03
N MET A 40 0.26 -2.36 -3.03
CA MET A 40 0.35 -3.08 -4.31
C MET A 40 0.90 -4.50 -4.13
N SER A 41 2.02 -4.65 -3.40
CA SER A 41 2.62 -5.95 -3.13
C SER A 41 1.68 -6.86 -2.36
N ARG A 42 1.04 -6.35 -1.30
CA ARG A 42 0.05 -7.11 -0.53
C ARG A 42 -1.15 -7.52 -1.39
N TRP A 43 -1.61 -6.64 -2.29
CA TRP A 43 -2.68 -6.97 -3.23
C TRP A 43 -2.25 -8.07 -4.20
N LEU A 44 -1.03 -8.02 -4.74
CA LEU A 44 -0.48 -9.07 -5.60
C LEU A 44 -0.40 -10.43 -4.88
N GLU A 45 0.01 -10.45 -3.62
CA GLU A 45 0.05 -11.66 -2.78
C GLU A 45 -1.34 -12.26 -2.51
N GLN A 46 -2.40 -11.48 -2.65
CA GLN A 46 -3.78 -11.95 -2.51
C GLN A 46 -4.37 -12.52 -3.81
N LEU A 47 -3.70 -12.31 -4.95
CA LEU A 47 -4.17 -12.88 -6.20
C LEU A 47 -3.92 -14.39 -6.20
N PRO A 48 -4.90 -15.19 -6.66
CA PRO A 48 -4.68 -16.62 -6.85
C PRO A 48 -3.56 -16.83 -7.88
N ASP A 49 -2.77 -17.89 -7.70
CA ASP A 49 -1.76 -18.26 -8.68
C ASP A 49 -2.40 -18.39 -10.07
N PRO A 50 -1.80 -17.81 -11.12
CA PRO A 50 -2.36 -17.87 -12.46
C PRO A 50 -2.40 -19.32 -12.92
N SER A 51 -3.61 -19.88 -12.96
CA SER A 51 -3.83 -21.30 -13.24
C SER A 51 -3.55 -21.70 -14.68
N LYS A 52 -3.51 -20.74 -15.62
CA LYS A 52 -3.23 -20.94 -17.04
C LYS A 52 -2.50 -19.74 -17.64
N ARG A 53 -1.54 -20.00 -18.51
CA ARG A 53 -0.99 -18.98 -19.43
C ARG A 53 -1.83 -18.97 -20.70
N VAL A 54 -2.23 -17.79 -21.15
CA VAL A 54 -2.96 -17.60 -22.41
C VAL A 54 -2.11 -16.72 -23.32
N ALA A 55 -2.05 -17.03 -24.60
CA ALA A 55 -1.33 -16.18 -25.55
C ALA A 55 -2.07 -14.83 -25.69
N GLN A 56 -1.31 -13.74 -25.76
CA GLN A 56 -1.89 -12.40 -25.88
C GLN A 56 -2.81 -12.27 -27.11
N ALA A 57 -2.45 -12.93 -28.22
CA ALA A 57 -3.26 -12.93 -29.44
C ALA A 57 -4.66 -13.53 -29.21
N ASP A 58 -4.75 -14.64 -28.49
CA ASP A 58 -6.03 -15.31 -28.19
C ASP A 58 -6.91 -14.44 -27.28
N LEU A 59 -6.29 -13.75 -26.31
CA LEU A 59 -6.99 -12.81 -25.43
C LEU A 59 -7.56 -11.63 -26.22
N LEU A 60 -6.77 -11.03 -27.11
CA LEU A 60 -7.21 -9.88 -27.92
C LEU A 60 -8.33 -10.28 -28.89
N ALA A 61 -8.20 -11.45 -29.54
CA ALA A 61 -9.24 -11.98 -30.42
C ALA A 61 -10.56 -12.21 -29.66
N ALA A 62 -10.52 -12.72 -28.43
CA ALA A 62 -11.71 -12.90 -27.60
C ALA A 62 -12.35 -11.56 -27.20
N LEU A 63 -11.54 -10.55 -26.85
CA LEU A 63 -12.03 -9.21 -26.51
C LEU A 63 -12.68 -8.51 -27.72
N ASP A 64 -12.08 -8.66 -28.90
CA ASP A 64 -12.60 -8.09 -30.14
C ASP A 64 -13.89 -8.78 -30.60
N ALA A 65 -14.00 -10.09 -30.39
CA ALA A 65 -15.24 -10.82 -30.67
C ALA A 65 -16.43 -10.27 -29.86
N VAL A 66 -16.26 -10.04 -28.55
CA VAL A 66 -17.31 -9.46 -27.69
C VAL A 66 -17.62 -8.01 -28.06
N ARG A 67 -16.61 -7.25 -28.52
CA ARG A 67 -16.79 -5.84 -28.93
C ARG A 67 -17.49 -5.71 -30.29
N GLY A 68 -17.27 -6.66 -31.19
CA GLY A 68 -17.85 -6.71 -32.53
C GLY A 68 -19.29 -7.23 -32.57
N GLU A 69 -19.79 -7.82 -31.48
CA GLU A 69 -21.22 -8.13 -31.31
C GLU A 69 -22.00 -6.86 -30.94
N ARG A 70 -22.27 -6.01 -31.94
CA ARG A 70 -23.23 -4.89 -31.85
C ARG A 70 -24.10 -4.79 -33.08
#